data_AF-A0A7G9WJY5-F1
#
_entry.id   AF-A0A7G9WJY5-F1
#
_cell.length_a   1.000
_cell.length_b   1.000
_cell.length_c   1.000
_cell.angle_alpha   90.00
_cell.angle_beta   90.00
_cell.angle_gamma   90.00
#
_symmetry.space_group_name_H-M   'P 1'
#
loop_
_entity.id
_entity.type
_entity.pdbx_description
1 polymer ?
#
loop_
_entity_poly.entity_id
_entity_poly.type
_entity_poly.pdbx_seq_one_letter_code
_entity_poly.pdbx_strand_id
1 'polypeptide(L)' 'MESNLRIPQTAPVLKEVRCRKCNKKLGEFNGYYEIKCPRCGNMQSGYIK' A
#
# COMPACT_ATOMS: atom_id res chain seq x y z
N MET A 1 -2.22 38.27 -10.37
CA MET A 1 -1.71 37.30 -11.36
C MET A 1 -1.55 35.98 -10.61
N GLU A 2 -2.58 35.15 -10.61
CA GLU A 2 -2.60 33.90 -9.83
C GLU A 2 -2.45 32.72 -10.79
N SER A 3 -1.26 32.13 -10.82
CA SER A 3 -0.98 30.91 -11.59
C SER A 3 -1.72 29.72 -10.97
N ASN A 4 -2.84 29.34 -11.57
CA ASN A 4 -3.57 28.09 -11.30
C ASN A 4 -2.77 26.91 -11.88
N LEU A 5 -1.71 26.48 -11.19
CA LEU A 5 -1.08 25.19 -11.47
C LEU A 5 -2.08 24.07 -11.12
N ARG A 6 -2.72 23.51 -12.13
CA ARG A 6 -3.42 22.22 -11.99
C ARG A 6 -2.36 21.13 -11.88
N ILE A 7 -1.98 20.79 -10.65
CA ILE A 7 -1.16 19.60 -10.40
C ILE A 7 -2.01 18.41 -10.88
N PRO A 8 -1.55 17.59 -11.85
CA PRO A 8 -2.23 16.34 -12.16
C PRO A 8 -2.13 15.46 -10.90
N GLN A 9 -3.25 15.28 -10.22
CA GLN A 9 -3.38 14.39 -9.07
C GLN A 9 -3.37 12.93 -9.54
N THR A 10 -2.34 12.50 -10.28
CA THR A 10 -2.14 11.08 -10.61
C THR A 10 -1.79 10.37 -9.31
N ALA A 11 -2.82 9.95 -8.59
CA ALA A 11 -2.68 9.18 -7.37
C ALA A 11 -1.76 7.99 -7.64
N PRO A 12 -0.80 7.69 -6.76
CA PRO A 12 0.06 6.53 -6.92
C PRO A 12 -0.81 5.27 -7.02
N VAL A 13 -0.51 4.41 -8.00
CA VAL A 13 -1.18 3.11 -8.12
C VAL A 13 -0.77 2.28 -6.91
N LEU A 14 -1.70 2.09 -5.96
CA LEU A 14 -1.49 1.23 -4.81
C LEU A 14 -1.90 -0.21 -5.17
N LYS A 15 -1.12 -1.21 -4.75
CA LYS A 15 -1.49 -2.62 -4.89
C LYS A 15 -1.99 -3.19 -3.58
N GLU A 16 -3.08 -3.94 -3.65
CA GLU A 16 -3.60 -4.67 -2.51
C GLU A 16 -2.59 -5.75 -2.07
N VAL A 17 -2.19 -5.71 -0.80
CA VAL A 17 -1.40 -6.76 -0.17
C VAL A 17 -2.28 -7.53 0.79
N ARG A 18 -2.22 -8.85 0.67
CA ARG A 18 -2.90 -9.80 1.56
C ARG A 18 -1.91 -10.61 2.37
N CYS A 19 -2.31 -10.98 3.58
CA CYS A 19 -1.54 -11.86 4.42
C CYS A 19 -1.40 -13.24 3.76
N ARG A 20 -0.16 -13.71 3.56
CA ARG A 20 0.12 -15.04 2.96
C ARG A 20 -0.44 -16.22 3.75
N LYS A 21 -0.68 -16.06 5.06
CA LYS A 21 -1.15 -17.15 5.94
C LYS A 21 -2.66 -17.27 6.02
N CYS A 22 -3.38 -16.15 6.15
CA CYS A 22 -4.83 -16.15 6.41
C CYS A 22 -5.64 -15.38 5.36
N ASN A 23 -4.99 -14.92 4.29
CA ASN A 23 -5.55 -14.16 3.17
C ASN A 23 -6.28 -12.87 3.56
N LYS A 24 -6.11 -12.38 4.80
CA LYS A 24 -6.69 -11.11 5.26
C LYS A 24 -6.02 -9.95 4.52
N LYS A 25 -6.82 -9.01 3.99
CA LYS A 25 -6.33 -7.74 3.43
C LYS A 25 -5.55 -6.99 4.51
N LEU A 26 -4.30 -6.65 4.20
CA LEU A 26 -3.39 -5.91 5.08
C LEU A 26 -3.41 -4.42 4.77
N GLY A 27 -3.63 -4.07 3.50
CA GLY A 27 -3.69 -2.69 3.04
C GLY A 27 -3.40 -2.60 1.55
N GLU A 28 -3.27 -1.37 1.07
CA GLU A 28 -2.85 -1.04 -0.28
C GLU A 28 -1.54 -0.26 -0.19
N PHE A 29 -0.50 -0.77 -0.86
CA PHE A 29 0.87 -0.28 -0.69
C PHE A 29 1.46 0.11 -2.04
N ASN A 30 2.37 1.08 -2.01
CA ASN A 30 3.29 1.41 -3.10
C ASN A 30 4.68 1.57 -2.51
N GLY A 31 5.66 0.82 -2.99
CA GLY A 31 7.00 0.73 -2.42
C GLY A 31 7.17 -0.36 -1.35
N TYR A 32 8.13 -0.15 -0.46
CA TYR A 32 8.46 -1.10 0.60
C TYR A 32 7.38 -1.13 1.69
N TYR A 33 7.10 -2.33 2.19
CA TYR A 33 6.18 -2.51 3.30
C TYR A 33 6.72 -3.57 4.27
N GLU A 34 6.43 -3.38 5.55
CA GLU A 34 6.58 -4.36 6.61
C GLU A 34 5.38 -4.23 7.54
N ILE A 35 4.63 -5.31 7.70
CA ILE A 35 3.37 -5.28 8.45
C ILE A 35 3.12 -6.62 9.15
N LYS A 36 2.66 -6.51 10.40
CA LYS A 36 2.13 -7.64 11.17
C LYS A 36 0.66 -7.83 10.86
N CYS A 37 0.26 -9.05 10.49
CA CYS A 37 -1.14 -9.36 10.27
C CYS A 37 -1.94 -9.27 11.59
N PRO A 38 -2.99 -8.43 11.68
CA PRO A 38 -3.77 -8.29 12.90
C PRO A 38 -4.63 -9.52 13.20
N ARG A 39 -4.89 -10.38 12.20
CA ARG A 39 -5.72 -11.58 12.37
C ARG A 39 -4.94 -12.79 12.89
N CYS A 40 -3.73 -13.02 12.37
CA CYS A 40 -2.97 -14.25 12.65
C CYS A 40 -1.59 -13.99 13.26
N GLY A 41 -1.19 -12.72 13.43
CA GLY A 41 0.09 -12.34 14.00
C GLY A 41 1.30 -12.52 13.07
N ASN A 42 1.12 -13.06 11.86
CA ASN A 42 2.22 -13.28 10.91
C ASN A 42 2.83 -11.95 10.44
N MET A 43 4.15 -11.82 10.57
CA MET A 43 4.92 -10.70 10.03
C MET A 43 5.21 -10.94 8.54
N GLN A 44 5.00 -9.92 7.71
CA GLN A 44 5.28 -9.97 6.28
C GLN A 44 5.90 -8.66 5.82
N SER A 45 6.95 -8.77 5.01
CA SER A 45 7.57 -7.65 4.32
C SER A 45 7.67 -7.90 2.82
N GLY A 46 7.84 -6.84 2.04
CA GLY A 46 7.98 -6.90 0.60
C GLY A 46 8.14 -5.52 -0.05
N TYR A 47 8.20 -5.49 -1.37
CA TYR A 47 8.27 -4.27 -2.18
C TYR A 47 7.25 -4.35 -3.32
N ILE A 48 6.48 -3.28 -3.49
CA ILE A 48 5.52 -3.10 -4.57
C ILE A 48 6.08 -2.07 -5.55
N LYS A 49 6.35 -2.52 -6.78
CA LYS A 49 6.71 -1.67 -7.92
C LYS A 49 5.47 -1.11 -8.60
#